data_AF-A0A7C5RVP8-F1
#
_entry.id   AF-A0A7C5RVP8-F1
#
_cell.length_a   1.000
_cell.length_b   1.000
_cell.length_c   1.000
_cell.angle_alpha   90.00
_cell.angle_beta   90.00
_cell.angle_gamma   90.00
#
_symmetry.space_group_name_H-M   'P 1'
#
loop_
_entity.id
_entity.type
_entity.pdbx_description
1 polymer ?
#
loop_
_entity_poly.entity_id
_entity_poly.type
_entity_poly.pdbx_seq_one_letter_code
_entity_poly.pdbx_strand_id
1 'polypeptide(L)' 'MSAEIEFRTLLTDALQKRDRELLEDLLWQLAEQRRLYGLLREMEAGELARLAEVVGDETFGEFLAELEPSDAAEILERL' A
#
# COMPACT_ATOMS: atom_id res chain seq x y z
N MET A 1 12.30 6.15 -15.47
CA MET A 1 11.39 5.03 -15.81
C MET A 1 11.72 3.73 -15.07
N SER A 2 12.91 3.54 -14.49
CA SER A 2 13.29 2.25 -13.87
C SER A 2 12.78 2.04 -12.43
N ALA A 3 12.84 3.09 -11.59
CA ALA A 3 12.56 2.96 -10.16
C ALA A 3 11.10 2.58 -9.82
N GLU A 4 10.14 3.03 -10.63
CA GLU A 4 8.71 2.77 -10.39
C GLU A 4 8.31 1.32 -10.74
N ILE A 5 8.92 0.76 -11.79
CA ILE A 5 8.73 -0.63 -12.20
C ILE A 5 9.40 -1.58 -11.19
N GLU A 6 10.58 -1.21 -10.71
CA GLU A 6 11.31 -1.96 -9.68
C GLU A 6 10.53 -1.99 -8.36
N PHE A 7 9.94 -0.85 -7.96
CA PHE A 7 9.12 -0.76 -6.77
C PHE A 7 7.85 -1.63 -6.85
N ARG A 8 7.10 -1.58 -7.97
CA ARG A 8 5.94 -2.46 -8.17
C ARG A 8 6.32 -3.93 -8.10
N THR A 9 7.45 -4.30 -8.69
CA THR A 9 7.95 -5.68 -8.65
C THR A 9 8.26 -6.11 -7.22
N LEU A 10 8.88 -5.24 -6.42
CA LEU A 10 9.16 -5.48 -5.00
C LEU A 10 7.88 -5.59 -4.17
N LEU A 11 6.90 -4.71 -4.37
CA LEU A 11 5.63 -4.76 -3.66
C LEU A 11 4.87 -6.06 -3.97
N THR A 12 4.81 -6.47 -5.24
CA THR A 12 4.18 -7.73 -5.63
C THR A 12 4.91 -8.94 -5.05
N ASP A 13 6.24 -8.95 -5.05
CA ASP A 13 7.04 -10.03 -4.46
C ASP A 13 6.84 -10.10 -2.93
N ALA A 14 6.81 -8.95 -2.25
CA ALA A 14 6.56 -8.87 -0.81
C ALA A 14 5.13 -9.31 -0.45
N LEU A 15 4.13 -8.92 -1.24
CA LEU A 15 2.76 -9.43 -1.12
C LEU A 15 2.67 -10.95 -1.31
N GLN A 16 3.38 -11.50 -2.31
CA GLN A 16 3.40 -12.95 -2.56
C GLN A 16 4.08 -13.72 -1.43
N LYS A 17 5.18 -13.19 -0.89
CA LYS A 17 5.92 -13.77 0.23
C LYS A 17 5.26 -13.52 1.58
N ARG A 18 4.22 -12.69 1.63
CA ARG A 18 3.60 -12.18 2.86
C ARG A 18 4.67 -11.57 3.79
N ASP A 19 5.65 -10.90 3.18
CA ASP A 19 6.75 -10.27 3.90
C ASP A 19 6.27 -8.94 4.47
N ARG A 20 5.78 -9.01 5.70
CA ARG A 20 5.16 -7.88 6.40
C ARG A 20 6.15 -6.74 6.62
N GLU A 21 7.35 -7.01 7.11
CA GLU A 21 8.35 -5.98 7.39
C GLU A 21 8.71 -5.21 6.12
N LEU A 22 8.95 -5.94 5.02
CA LEU A 22 9.26 -5.31 3.74
C LEU A 22 8.08 -4.48 3.20
N LEU A 23 6.84 -4.96 3.34
CA LEU A 23 5.67 -4.21 2.92
C LEU A 23 5.48 -2.93 3.72
N GLU A 24 5.64 -2.99 5.04
CA GLU A 24 5.54 -1.81 5.91
C GLU A 24 6.59 -0.75 5.54
N ASP A 25 7.85 -1.15 5.36
CA ASP A 25 8.92 -0.26 4.95
C ASP A 25 8.63 0.41 3.58
N LEU A 26 8.17 -0.39 2.61
CA LEU A 26 7.83 0.11 1.27
C LEU A 26 6.65 1.10 1.31
N LEU A 27 5.59 0.77 2.06
CA LEU A 27 4.42 1.64 2.21
C LEU A 27 4.77 2.95 2.93
N TRP A 28 5.62 2.90 3.97
CA TRP A 28 6.11 4.09 4.65
C TRP A 28 6.91 4.99 3.71
N GLN A 29 7.84 4.42 2.95
CA GLN A 29 8.60 5.19 1.95
C GLN A 29 7.71 5.88 0.92
N LEU A 30 6.59 5.25 0.53
CA LEU A 30 5.62 5.85 -0.39
C LEU A 30 4.77 6.93 0.28
N ALA A 31 4.41 6.76 1.54
CA ALA A 31 3.69 7.76 2.32
C ALA A 31 4.53 9.05 2.45
N GLU A 32 5.80 8.91 2.82
CA GLU A 32 6.75 10.04 2.89
C GLU A 32 6.90 10.77 1.55
N GLN A 33 6.86 10.02 0.44
CA GLN A 33 6.94 10.57 -0.91
C GLN A 33 5.60 11.09 -1.46
N ARG A 34 4.50 11.01 -0.70
CA ARG A 34 3.13 11.32 -1.14
C ARG A 34 2.70 10.55 -2.40
N ARG A 35 3.23 9.34 -2.58
CA ARG A 35 2.95 8.45 -3.72
C ARG A 35 2.10 7.24 -3.32
N LEU A 36 1.84 7.06 -2.03
CA LEU A 36 1.07 5.96 -1.50
C LEU A 36 -0.35 5.88 -2.09
N TYR A 37 -1.11 6.98 -2.09
CA TYR A 37 -2.45 7.00 -2.68
C TYR A 37 -2.46 6.59 -4.15
N GLY A 38 -1.52 7.10 -4.95
CA GLY A 38 -1.40 6.73 -6.37
C GLY A 38 -1.22 5.23 -6.55
N LEU A 39 -0.35 4.62 -5.74
CA LEU A 39 -0.14 3.17 -5.77
C LEU A 39 -1.39 2.39 -5.34
N LEU A 40 -1.96 2.72 -4.17
CA LEU A 40 -3.15 2.04 -3.64
C LEU A 40 -4.34 2.15 -4.60
N ARG A 41 -4.48 3.31 -5.27
CA ARG A 41 -5.52 3.53 -6.27
C ARG A 41 -5.35 2.64 -7.49
N GLU A 42 -4.12 2.38 -7.91
CA GLU A 42 -3.81 1.53 -9.06
C GLU A 42 -3.88 0.02 -8.75
N MET A 43 -3.87 -0.37 -7.47
CA MET A 43 -4.03 -1.75 -7.04
C MET A 43 -5.47 -2.23 -7.21
N GLU A 44 -5.65 -3.52 -7.49
CA GLU A 44 -6.98 -4.12 -7.50
C GLU A 44 -7.52 -4.31 -6.08
N ALA A 45 -8.86 -4.34 -5.92
CA ALA A 45 -9.52 -4.54 -4.62
C ALA A 45 -9.00 -5.79 -3.88
N GLY A 46 -8.76 -6.88 -4.62
CA GLY A 46 -8.20 -8.11 -4.04
C GLY A 46 -6.75 -7.99 -3.57
N GLU A 47 -5.97 -7.10 -4.18
CA GLU A 47 -4.59 -6.82 -3.74
C GLU A 47 -4.58 -5.91 -2.52
N LEU A 48 -5.48 -4.92 -2.46
CA LEU A 48 -5.68 -4.07 -1.28
C LEU A 48 -6.12 -4.88 -0.06
N ALA A 49 -7.09 -5.79 -0.23
CA ALA A 49 -7.52 -6.68 0.83
C ALA A 49 -6.40 -7.59 1.33
N ARG A 50 -5.57 -8.13 0.43
CA ARG A 50 -4.39 -8.92 0.81
C ARG A 50 -3.33 -8.08 1.51
N LEU A 51 -3.12 -6.85 1.06
CA LEU A 51 -2.19 -5.92 1.69
C LEU A 51 -2.62 -5.68 3.14
N ALA A 52 -3.88 -5.31 3.36
CA ALA A 52 -4.47 -5.12 4.68
C ALA A 52 -4.38 -6.40 5.54
N GLU A 53 -4.62 -7.59 4.96
CA GLU A 53 -4.45 -8.88 5.68
C GLU A 53 -3.00 -9.12 6.12
N VAL A 54 -2.02 -8.73 5.30
CA VAL A 54 -0.59 -9.01 5.56
C VAL A 54 0.02 -8.00 6.53
N VAL A 55 -0.20 -6.70 6.33
CA VAL A 55 0.30 -5.66 7.25
C VAL A 55 -0.53 -5.57 8.53
N GLY A 56 -1.79 -6.00 8.48
CA GLY A 56 -2.76 -5.89 9.56
C GLY A 56 -3.59 -4.61 9.47
N ASP A 57 -4.85 -4.70 9.88
CA ASP A 57 -5.81 -3.59 9.81
C ASP A 57 -5.36 -2.35 10.59
N GLU A 58 -4.66 -2.53 11.72
CA GLU A 58 -4.13 -1.43 12.53
C GLU A 58 -3.08 -0.63 11.76
N THR A 59 -2.05 -1.31 11.25
CA THR A 59 -0.96 -0.69 10.50
C THR A 59 -1.44 -0.13 9.16
N PHE A 60 -2.37 -0.81 8.50
CA PHE A 60 -3.01 -0.28 7.30
C PHE A 60 -3.80 1.01 7.60
N GLY A 61 -4.51 1.06 8.72
CA GLY A 61 -5.20 2.26 9.19
C GLY A 61 -4.25 3.43 9.48
N GLU A 62 -3.06 3.17 10.02
CA GLU A 62 -2.02 4.20 10.20
C GLU A 62 -1.57 4.79 8.86
N PHE A 63 -1.33 3.96 7.86
CA PHE A 63 -0.98 4.43 6.52
C PHE A 63 -2.08 5.27 5.86
N LEU A 64 -3.34 4.88 6.05
CA LEU A 64 -4.48 5.65 5.56
C LEU A 64 -4.61 7.00 6.28
N ALA A 65 -4.22 7.08 7.55
CA ALA A 65 -4.23 8.33 8.31
C ALA A 65 -3.21 9.36 7.79
N GLU A 66 -2.15 8.92 7.10
CA GLU A 66 -1.16 9.78 6.45
C GLU A 66 -1.66 10.33 5.09
N LEU A 67 -2.75 9.78 4.55
CA LEU A 67 -3.38 10.27 3.33
C LEU A 67 -4.39 11.38 3.65
N GLU A 68 -4.81 12.11 2.61
CA GLU A 68 -5.95 13.01 2.73
C GLU A 68 -7.21 12.20 3.09
N PRO A 69 -8.12 12.73 3.93
CA PRO A 69 -9.31 12.00 4.37
C PRO A 69 -10.18 11.48 3.21
N SER A 70 -10.26 12.24 2.13
CA SER A 70 -11.00 11.86 0.91
C SER A 70 -10.34 10.70 0.17
N ASP A 71 -9.01 10.69 0.12
CA ASP A 71 -8.21 9.65 -0.54
C ASP A 71 -8.30 8.34 0.24
N ALA A 72 -8.16 8.43 1.57
CA ALA A 72 -8.33 7.29 2.46
C ALA A 72 -9.72 6.67 2.34
N ALA A 73 -10.77 7.50 2.30
CA ALA A 73 -12.14 7.03 2.11
C ALA A 73 -12.33 6.30 0.77
N GLU A 74 -11.77 6.82 -0.32
CA GLU A 74 -11.83 6.16 -1.64
C GLU A 74 -11.18 4.76 -1.61
N ILE A 75 -10.04 4.61 -0.93
CA ILE A 75 -9.38 3.31 -0.80
C ILE A 75 -10.21 2.36 0.08
N LEU A 76 -10.77 2.84 1.18
CA LEU A 76 -11.61 2.04 2.08
C LEU A 76 -12.91 1.58 1.43
N GLU A 77 -13.52 2.38 0.55
CA GLU A 77 -14.72 1.98 -0.20
C GLU A 77 -14.46 0.85 -1.21
N ARG A 78 -13.19 0.60 -1.55
CA ARG A 78 -12.78 -0.43 -2.51
C ARG A 78 -12.33 -1.74 -1.86
N LEU A 79 -12.13 -1.75 -0.54
CA LEU A 79 -11.83 -2.93 0.27
C LEU A 79 -13.07 -3.80 0.47
#